data_AF-A0A183SSE3-F1
#
_entry.id   AF-A0A183SSE3-F1
#
_cell.length_a   1.000
_cell.length_b   1.000
_cell.length_c   1.000
_cell.angle_alpha   90.00
_cell.angle_beta   90.00
_cell.angle_gamma   90.00
#
_symmetry.space_group_name_H-M   'P 1'
#
loop_
_entity.id
_entity.type
_entity.pdbx_description
1 polymer ?
#
loop_
_entity_poly.entity_id
_entity_poly.type
_entity_poly.pdbx_seq_one_letter_code
_entity_poly.pdbx_strand_id
1 'polypeptide(L)'
;MLSKLDELKIHVCDISPEIINLTETLLSQHVDDREFTMAGYQLFRKDRKERRGSGVFPYVKSELTVLDKTYKLTSSSEAIWLSIKVPGSSSLDVLTVYRPPRRDPVADAYLLEELEKIATRFDILIMGDYNTHHIDWSSACAHSSDLAFDGCLLSTKLKLLLTQHVTFPIRVCERQQANCLDLVPTKSQDSIDEVSCLPPLERWNEIVDIVNTVHAVYIDFKKAFDSVPHHRLLYRLNRIGVRGSVLGPILFIVYINDCANELDCDIAMFADDLKLWCVIQTAADEENLQANLNRLHKWPNCWLLPYNESKCNIIRFGKSNPSNRTVYRLNDISLKEVDAQKDLGFWITPSLKLFLHCAKVAKSAMSILYLAKRAFAAFTTDCFAQVFGTFVWPQLESAIQAWRPWVAKGINISEKVQRRATKLVLGRGSQSYETRLSNLNLFSLRYRQLQGDLILTFRIICFQGIFSS
;
A
#
# COMPACT_ATOMS: atom_id res chain seq x y z
N MET A 1 -14.04 -7.68 0.93
CA MET A 1 -13.51 -7.39 2.28
C MET A 1 -12.36 -8.31 2.70
N LEU A 2 -12.45 -9.64 2.59
CA LEU A 2 -11.38 -10.58 3.03
C LEU A 2 -9.96 -10.25 2.52
N SER A 3 -9.79 -9.81 1.27
CA SER A 3 -8.48 -9.46 0.72
C SER A 3 -7.88 -8.16 1.26
N LYS A 4 -8.67 -7.34 1.97
CA LYS A 4 -8.28 -6.01 2.48
C LYS A 4 -8.29 -5.95 4.02
N LEU A 5 -8.68 -7.04 4.68
CA LEU A 5 -8.85 -7.07 6.13
C LEU A 5 -7.52 -6.88 6.87
N ASP A 6 -6.43 -7.44 6.34
CA ASP A 6 -5.10 -7.31 6.97
C ASP A 6 -4.57 -5.88 6.86
N GLU A 7 -4.79 -5.20 5.74
CA GLU A 7 -4.43 -3.79 5.57
C GLU A 7 -5.27 -2.90 6.47
N LEU A 8 -6.58 -3.16 6.58
CA LEU A 8 -7.44 -2.48 7.54
C LEU A 8 -6.91 -2.66 8.98
N LYS A 9 -6.51 -3.87 9.37
CA LYS A 9 -5.94 -4.13 10.71
C LYS A 9 -4.68 -3.30 10.96
N ILE A 10 -3.81 -3.11 9.97
CA ILE A 10 -2.62 -2.26 10.09
C ILE A 10 -3.01 -0.81 10.35
N HIS A 11 -3.94 -0.25 9.57
CA HIS A 11 -4.41 1.12 9.77
C HIS A 11 -5.11 1.30 11.12
N VAL A 12 -5.86 0.30 11.57
CA VAL A 12 -6.51 0.30 12.90
C VAL A 12 -5.48 0.28 14.03
N CYS A 13 -4.36 -0.44 13.88
CA CYS A 13 -3.29 -0.42 14.88
C CYS A 13 -2.61 0.95 14.99
N ASP A 14 -2.47 1.68 13.87
CA ASP A 14 -1.80 2.99 13.83
C ASP A 14 -2.71 4.12 14.33
N ILE A 15 -3.94 4.19 13.80
CA ILE A 15 -4.92 5.24 14.14
C ILE A 15 -5.59 4.97 15.48
N SER A 16 -5.78 3.70 15.85
CA SER A 16 -6.53 3.25 17.02
C SER A 16 -7.92 3.91 17.15
N PRO A 17 -8.80 3.84 16.14
CA PRO A 17 -10.10 4.51 16.17
C PRO A 17 -11.07 3.87 17.18
N GLU A 18 -11.91 4.64 17.86
CA GLU A 18 -12.91 4.11 18.80
C GLU A 18 -14.01 3.32 18.11
N ILE A 19 -14.41 3.77 16.92
CA ILE A 19 -15.50 3.23 16.11
C ILE A 19 -15.02 3.11 14.67
N ILE A 20 -15.26 1.96 14.05
CA ILE A 20 -14.92 1.70 12.64
C ILE A 20 -16.18 1.21 11.95
N ASN A 21 -16.60 1.86 10.88
CA ASN A 21 -17.77 1.45 10.12
C ASN A 21 -17.38 1.02 8.71
N LEU A 22 -17.71 -0.23 8.36
CA LEU A 22 -17.50 -0.78 7.03
C LEU A 22 -18.84 -1.04 6.35
N THR A 23 -18.97 -0.53 5.13
CA THR A 23 -20.07 -0.80 4.20
C THR A 23 -19.57 -1.69 3.04
N GLU A 24 -20.47 -2.21 2.20
CA GLU A 24 -20.13 -3.04 1.03
C GLU A 24 -19.21 -4.25 1.31
N THR A 25 -19.43 -4.97 2.41
CA THR A 25 -18.47 -6.02 2.82
C THR A 25 -18.38 -7.22 1.87
N LEU A 26 -19.39 -7.41 1.00
CA LEU A 26 -19.51 -8.52 0.03
C LEU A 26 -19.47 -9.91 0.70
N LEU A 27 -19.92 -10.01 1.96
CA LEU A 27 -19.87 -11.24 2.75
C LEU A 27 -21.20 -12.02 2.72
N SER A 28 -21.16 -13.26 3.19
CA SER A 28 -22.33 -14.14 3.32
C SER A 28 -22.37 -14.74 4.71
N GLN A 29 -23.58 -15.03 5.20
CA GLN A 29 -23.85 -15.63 6.53
C GLN A 29 -23.11 -16.96 6.79
N HIS A 30 -22.53 -17.58 5.76
CA HIS A 30 -21.77 -18.83 5.86
C HIS A 30 -20.31 -18.64 6.28
N VAL A 31 -19.80 -17.40 6.32
CA VAL A 31 -18.43 -17.09 6.76
C VAL A 31 -18.48 -16.75 8.25
N ASP A 32 -17.66 -17.42 9.05
CA ASP A 32 -17.61 -17.30 10.51
C ASP A 32 -17.10 -15.92 10.95
N ASP A 33 -17.70 -15.35 12.00
CA ASP A 33 -17.30 -14.05 12.55
C ASP A 33 -15.86 -14.03 13.08
N ARG A 34 -15.33 -15.20 13.48
CA ARG A 34 -13.93 -15.35 13.92
C ARG A 34 -12.92 -15.00 12.84
N GLU A 35 -13.29 -15.06 11.55
CA GLU A 35 -12.40 -14.62 10.47
C GLU A 35 -12.20 -13.10 10.45
N PHE A 36 -13.10 -12.36 11.08
CA PHE A 36 -13.16 -10.90 11.04
C PHE A 36 -12.85 -10.25 12.39
N THR A 37 -12.55 -11.03 13.44
CA THR A 37 -12.19 -10.47 14.73
C THR A 37 -10.93 -9.61 14.63
N MET A 38 -11.00 -8.40 15.19
CA MET A 38 -9.87 -7.51 15.40
C MET A 38 -9.57 -7.44 16.89
N ALA A 39 -8.29 -7.55 17.26
CA ALA A 39 -7.88 -7.53 18.66
C ALA A 39 -8.27 -6.20 19.31
N GLY A 40 -8.95 -6.25 20.46
CA GLY A 40 -9.41 -5.04 21.17
C GLY A 40 -10.69 -4.41 20.61
N TYR A 41 -11.39 -5.07 19.67
CA TYR A 41 -12.66 -4.60 19.11
C TYR A 41 -13.78 -5.64 19.21
N GLN A 42 -14.99 -5.13 19.44
CA GLN A 42 -16.27 -5.85 19.36
C GLN A 42 -16.82 -5.70 17.93
N LEU A 43 -17.17 -6.81 17.29
CA LEU A 43 -17.74 -6.84 15.94
C LEU A 43 -19.26 -6.94 16.00
N PHE A 44 -19.95 -6.07 15.25
CA PHE A 44 -21.38 -6.15 14.98
C PHE A 44 -21.59 -6.34 13.48
N ARG A 45 -22.44 -7.28 13.08
CA ARG A 45 -22.52 -7.73 11.68
C ARG A 45 -23.95 -7.94 11.22
N LYS A 46 -24.27 -7.42 10.03
CA LYS A 46 -25.53 -7.70 9.32
C LYS A 46 -25.23 -7.98 7.85
N ASP A 47 -25.43 -9.24 7.46
CA ASP A 47 -25.28 -9.70 6.08
C ASP A 47 -26.62 -9.68 5.33
N ARG A 48 -26.57 -9.52 4.00
CA ARG A 48 -27.73 -9.72 3.13
C ARG A 48 -28.05 -11.19 2.92
N LYS A 49 -29.32 -11.57 3.12
CA LYS A 49 -29.81 -12.96 3.05
C LYS A 49 -29.90 -13.55 1.63
N GLU A 50 -30.11 -12.74 0.60
CA GLU A 50 -30.57 -13.24 -0.73
C GLU A 50 -29.53 -13.23 -1.86
N ARG A 51 -28.40 -12.51 -1.74
CA ARG A 51 -27.29 -12.53 -2.72
C ARG A 51 -25.96 -12.25 -2.05
N ARG A 52 -24.87 -12.80 -2.59
CA ARG A 52 -23.50 -12.34 -2.30
C ARG A 52 -23.41 -10.86 -2.73
N GLY A 53 -23.15 -9.93 -1.81
CA GLY A 53 -22.74 -8.59 -2.23
C GLY A 53 -23.11 -7.37 -1.39
N SER A 54 -23.70 -7.47 -0.20
CA SER A 54 -23.84 -6.27 0.65
C SER A 54 -24.07 -6.60 2.13
N GLY A 55 -23.55 -5.73 3.00
CA GLY A 55 -23.61 -5.87 4.45
C GLY A 55 -22.87 -4.73 5.16
N VAL A 56 -23.12 -4.58 6.46
CA VAL A 56 -22.53 -3.55 7.32
C VAL A 56 -21.80 -4.19 8.52
N PHE A 57 -20.58 -3.73 8.78
CA PHE A 57 -19.67 -4.28 9.81
C PHE A 57 -19.09 -3.15 10.68
N PRO A 58 -19.88 -2.62 11.63
CA PRO A 58 -19.36 -1.80 12.71
C PRO A 58 -18.42 -2.59 13.63
N TYR A 59 -17.27 -1.99 13.95
CA TYR A 59 -16.43 -2.37 15.07
C TYR A 59 -16.41 -1.25 16.10
N VAL A 60 -16.40 -1.62 17.38
CA VAL A 60 -16.29 -0.69 18.49
C VAL A 60 -15.21 -1.20 19.45
N LYS A 61 -14.32 -0.33 19.95
CA LYS A 61 -13.31 -0.75 20.92
C LYS A 61 -13.94 -1.50 22.10
N SER A 62 -13.29 -2.58 22.53
CA SER A 62 -13.80 -3.46 23.60
C SER A 62 -13.91 -2.79 24.96
N GLU A 63 -13.24 -1.67 25.18
CA GLU A 63 -13.32 -0.86 26.40
C GLU A 63 -14.61 -0.04 26.51
N LEU A 64 -15.33 0.15 25.39
CA LEU A 64 -16.57 0.91 25.34
C LEU A 64 -17.77 0.01 25.61
N THR A 65 -18.76 0.55 26.32
CA THR A 65 -20.02 -0.15 26.56
C THR A 65 -20.92 0.04 25.36
N VAL A 66 -21.36 -1.07 24.76
CA VAL A 66 -22.21 -1.07 23.56
C VAL A 66 -23.52 -1.79 23.84
N LEU A 67 -24.62 -1.14 23.49
CA LEU A 67 -25.96 -1.73 23.47
C LEU A 67 -26.45 -1.78 22.03
N ASP A 68 -26.64 -2.99 21.51
CA ASP A 68 -27.21 -3.22 20.18
C ASP A 68 -28.73 -2.94 20.18
N LYS A 69 -29.13 -1.91 19.45
CA LYS A 69 -30.52 -1.47 19.27
C LYS A 69 -31.06 -1.86 17.89
N THR A 70 -30.37 -2.70 17.12
CA THR A 70 -30.75 -3.09 15.75
C THR A 70 -32.14 -3.71 15.69
N TYR A 71 -32.61 -4.34 16.76
CA TYR A 71 -33.98 -4.87 16.89
C TYR A 71 -35.09 -3.81 16.77
N LYS A 72 -34.76 -2.52 16.94
CA LYS A 72 -35.71 -1.40 16.77
C LYS A 72 -35.94 -1.03 15.32
N LEU A 73 -35.06 -1.47 14.42
CA LEU A 73 -35.15 -1.18 13.00
C LEU A 73 -36.16 -2.14 12.35
N THR A 74 -37.14 -1.61 11.61
CA THR A 74 -38.14 -2.42 10.91
C THR A 74 -37.77 -2.73 9.47
N SER A 75 -36.72 -2.07 8.94
CA SER A 75 -36.33 -2.15 7.53
C SER A 75 -35.59 -3.44 7.13
N SER A 76 -35.79 -3.85 5.88
CA SER A 76 -34.98 -4.83 5.16
C SER A 76 -33.60 -4.31 4.77
N SER A 77 -33.34 -3.00 4.90
CA SER A 77 -32.04 -2.36 4.60
C SER A 77 -30.91 -2.91 5.48
N GLU A 78 -29.70 -2.94 4.93
CA GLU A 78 -28.48 -3.30 5.64
C GLU A 78 -28.08 -2.17 6.60
N ALA A 79 -28.68 -2.14 7.78
CA ALA A 79 -28.40 -1.16 8.83
C ALA A 79 -28.22 -1.81 10.21
N ILE A 80 -27.30 -1.25 11.00
CA ILE A 80 -27.04 -1.60 12.40
C ILE A 80 -27.12 -0.32 13.24
N TRP A 81 -27.81 -0.41 14.38
CA TRP A 81 -27.93 0.68 15.34
C TRP A 81 -27.29 0.29 16.67
N LEU A 82 -26.21 0.98 17.04
CA LEU A 82 -25.51 0.80 18.31
C LEU A 82 -25.67 2.02 19.20
N SER A 83 -25.82 1.81 20.50
CA SER A 83 -25.70 2.86 21.51
C SER A 83 -24.38 2.66 22.24
N ILE A 84 -23.47 3.60 22.09
CA ILE A 84 -22.10 3.51 22.59
C ILE A 84 -21.96 4.48 23.76
N LYS A 85 -21.43 3.99 24.88
CA LYS A 85 -21.26 4.77 26.10
C LYS A 85 -19.83 4.65 26.62
N VAL A 86 -19.22 5.81 26.83
CA VAL A 86 -17.98 5.95 27.61
C VAL A 86 -18.35 6.02 29.09
N PRO A 87 -17.59 5.36 30.00
CA PRO A 87 -17.80 5.51 31.44
C PRO A 87 -17.81 6.99 31.85
N GLY A 88 -18.88 7.43 32.51
CA GLY A 88 -19.03 8.82 32.97
C GLY A 88 -19.68 9.80 31.98
N SER A 89 -19.98 9.38 30.74
CA SER A 89 -20.54 10.26 29.69
C SER A 89 -21.97 9.89 29.26
N SER A 90 -22.60 10.78 28.49
CA SER A 90 -23.84 10.46 27.77
C SER A 90 -23.59 9.40 26.70
N SER A 91 -24.65 8.69 26.29
CA SER A 91 -24.57 7.67 25.24
C SER A 91 -24.70 8.32 23.85
N LEU A 92 -23.79 7.98 22.95
CA LEU A 92 -23.86 8.30 21.53
C LEU A 92 -24.61 7.19 20.78
N ASP A 93 -25.68 7.53 20.07
CA ASP A 93 -26.37 6.57 19.21
C ASP A 93 -25.79 6.62 17.79
N VAL A 94 -25.21 5.51 17.34
CA VAL A 94 -24.55 5.35 16.05
C VAL A 94 -25.39 4.47 15.13
N LEU A 95 -25.74 4.98 13.94
CA LEU A 95 -26.44 4.22 12.91
C LEU A 95 -25.54 4.05 11.70
N THR A 96 -25.21 2.80 11.39
CA THR A 96 -24.46 2.44 10.19
C THR A 96 -25.42 1.92 9.14
N VAL A 97 -25.44 2.53 7.95
CA VAL A 97 -26.36 2.19 6.87
C VAL A 97 -25.60 1.86 5.59
N TYR A 98 -26.04 0.81 4.92
CA TYR A 98 -25.77 0.62 3.51
C TYR A 98 -27.09 0.52 2.75
N ARG A 99 -27.31 1.42 1.81
CA ARG A 99 -28.44 1.37 0.87
C ARG A 99 -27.93 0.92 -0.49
N PRO A 100 -28.36 -0.25 -1.00
CA PRO A 100 -27.93 -0.71 -2.31
C PRO A 100 -28.48 0.20 -3.42
N PRO A 101 -27.82 0.29 -4.59
CA PRO A 101 -28.20 1.22 -5.69
C PRO A 101 -29.50 0.85 -6.42
N ARG A 102 -30.26 -0.16 -5.95
CA ARG A 102 -31.52 -0.57 -6.57
C ARG A 102 -32.66 0.25 -5.99
N ARG A 103 -33.60 0.68 -6.85
CA ARG A 103 -34.82 1.37 -6.44
C ARG A 103 -35.82 0.37 -5.85
N ASP A 104 -35.92 0.36 -4.53
CA ASP A 104 -36.97 -0.32 -3.78
C ASP A 104 -37.71 0.73 -2.94
N PRO A 105 -38.82 1.28 -3.44
CA PRO A 105 -39.54 2.37 -2.78
C PRO A 105 -40.02 2.02 -1.36
N VAL A 106 -40.29 0.74 -1.09
CA VAL A 106 -40.76 0.29 0.22
C VAL A 106 -39.60 0.28 1.21
N ALA A 107 -38.45 -0.29 0.82
CA ALA A 107 -37.25 -0.26 1.66
C ALA A 107 -36.74 1.17 1.88
N ASP A 108 -36.85 2.02 0.86
CA ASP A 108 -36.51 3.44 0.91
C ASP A 108 -37.38 4.20 1.93
N ALA A 109 -38.70 3.97 1.92
CA ALA A 109 -39.61 4.57 2.90
C ALA A 109 -39.28 4.14 4.33
N TYR A 110 -39.06 2.85 4.57
CA TYR A 110 -38.66 2.36 5.90
C TYR A 110 -37.32 2.96 6.35
N LEU A 111 -36.34 3.08 5.45
CA LEU A 111 -35.06 3.69 5.80
C LEU A 111 -35.22 5.14 6.26
N LEU A 112 -36.07 5.93 5.58
CA LEU A 112 -36.37 7.30 6.00
C LEU A 112 -37.07 7.36 7.36
N GLU A 113 -38.03 6.47 7.63
CA GLU A 113 -38.66 6.36 8.95
C GLU A 113 -37.64 6.02 10.06
N GLU A 114 -36.67 5.14 9.78
CA GLU A 114 -35.60 4.82 10.73
C GLU A 114 -34.69 6.03 11.01
N LEU A 115 -34.41 6.85 10.00
CA LEU A 115 -33.68 8.10 10.19
C LEU A 115 -34.46 9.06 11.10
N GLU A 116 -35.77 9.17 10.93
CA GLU A 116 -36.62 9.98 11.82
C GLU A 116 -36.61 9.44 13.26
N LYS A 117 -36.69 8.11 13.42
CA LYS A 117 -36.67 7.45 14.74
C LYS A 117 -35.36 7.71 15.49
N ILE A 118 -34.20 7.51 14.87
CA ILE A 118 -32.92 7.76 15.55
C ILE A 118 -32.74 9.25 15.84
N ALA A 119 -33.17 10.12 14.92
CA ALA A 119 -33.03 11.56 15.05
C ALA A 119 -33.91 12.19 16.15
N THR A 120 -34.71 11.39 16.87
CA THR A 120 -35.35 11.81 18.13
C THR A 120 -34.35 12.04 19.26
N ARG A 121 -33.13 11.49 19.15
CA ARG A 121 -32.05 11.72 20.10
C ARG A 121 -31.18 12.90 19.71
N PHE A 122 -30.57 13.53 20.72
CA PHE A 122 -29.64 14.64 20.55
C PHE A 122 -28.25 14.16 20.11
N ASP A 123 -27.67 13.21 20.85
CA ASP A 123 -26.33 12.69 20.57
C ASP A 123 -26.42 11.53 19.58
N ILE A 124 -26.37 11.85 18.28
CA ILE A 124 -26.42 10.86 17.19
C ILE A 124 -25.29 11.04 16.19
N LEU A 125 -24.84 9.90 15.65
CA LEU A 125 -23.90 9.82 14.53
C LEU A 125 -24.43 8.82 13.52
N ILE A 126 -24.92 9.31 12.40
CA ILE A 126 -25.37 8.47 11.30
C ILE A 126 -24.22 8.39 10.31
N MET A 127 -23.95 7.21 9.75
CA MET A 127 -23.00 7.10 8.67
C MET A 127 -23.20 5.91 7.74
N GLY A 128 -22.63 6.02 6.55
CA GLY A 128 -22.51 4.92 5.60
C GLY A 128 -22.88 5.34 4.17
N ASP A 129 -23.08 4.36 3.30
CA ASP A 129 -23.23 4.58 1.87
C ASP A 129 -24.71 4.47 1.46
N TYR A 130 -25.25 5.58 0.96
CA TYR A 130 -26.66 5.69 0.58
C TYR A 130 -26.90 5.55 -0.93
N ASN A 131 -25.83 5.46 -1.73
CA ASN A 131 -25.89 5.45 -3.20
C ASN A 131 -26.77 6.56 -3.80
N THR A 132 -26.67 7.79 -3.26
CA THR A 132 -27.43 8.98 -3.69
C THR A 132 -26.66 9.77 -4.75
N HIS A 133 -26.66 9.28 -5.98
CA HIS A 133 -25.87 9.86 -7.08
C HIS A 133 -26.38 11.19 -7.61
N HIS A 134 -27.57 11.65 -7.20
CA HIS A 134 -28.20 12.85 -7.75
C HIS A 134 -28.29 14.01 -6.76
N ILE A 135 -27.74 13.88 -5.55
CA ILE A 135 -27.65 14.96 -4.57
C ILE A 135 -26.30 15.66 -4.73
N ASP A 136 -26.35 16.99 -4.93
CA ASP A 136 -25.21 17.86 -4.71
C ASP A 136 -25.24 18.38 -3.28
N TRP A 137 -24.34 17.85 -2.45
CA TRP A 137 -24.26 18.19 -1.03
C TRP A 137 -23.63 19.57 -0.76
N SER A 138 -22.92 20.15 -1.73
CA SER A 138 -22.33 21.47 -1.61
C SER A 138 -23.39 22.58 -1.77
N SER A 139 -24.32 22.40 -2.71
CA SER A 139 -25.45 23.30 -2.95
C SER A 139 -26.74 22.88 -2.22
N ALA A 140 -26.73 21.71 -1.57
CA ALA A 140 -27.90 21.10 -0.93
C ALA A 140 -29.10 20.99 -1.89
N CYS A 141 -28.85 20.53 -3.12
CA CYS A 141 -29.87 20.37 -4.16
C CYS A 141 -29.88 18.95 -4.74
N ALA A 142 -31.07 18.40 -4.98
CA ALA A 142 -31.24 17.14 -5.68
C ALA A 142 -31.61 17.41 -7.16
N HIS A 143 -30.90 16.77 -8.09
CA HIS A 143 -31.16 16.86 -9.54
C HIS A 143 -32.22 15.83 -10.01
N SER A 144 -32.83 15.12 -9.06
CA SER A 144 -33.93 14.18 -9.27
C SER A 144 -35.27 14.76 -8.80
N SER A 145 -36.38 14.16 -9.20
CA SER A 145 -37.71 14.50 -8.67
C SER A 145 -37.74 14.41 -7.14
N ASP A 146 -38.50 15.30 -6.47
CA ASP A 146 -38.73 15.28 -5.01
C ASP A 146 -39.35 13.97 -4.51
N LEU A 147 -40.04 13.23 -5.38
CA LEU A 147 -40.61 11.92 -5.10
C LEU A 147 -39.58 10.77 -5.16
N ALA A 148 -38.36 11.04 -5.65
CA ALA A 148 -37.27 10.08 -5.62
C ALA A 148 -36.59 10.09 -4.24
N PHE A 149 -35.94 8.97 -3.89
CA PHE A 149 -35.26 8.82 -2.61
C PHE A 149 -34.31 9.98 -2.30
N ASP A 150 -33.53 10.43 -3.28
CA ASP A 150 -32.57 11.53 -3.13
C ASP A 150 -33.26 12.83 -2.67
N GLY A 151 -34.40 13.19 -3.26
CA GLY A 151 -35.21 14.36 -2.84
C GLY A 151 -35.89 14.18 -1.49
N CYS A 152 -36.41 12.97 -1.22
CA CYS A 152 -37.01 12.63 0.07
C CYS A 152 -35.98 12.64 1.21
N LEU A 153 -34.75 12.16 0.97
CA LEU A 153 -33.66 12.17 1.93
C LEU A 153 -33.21 13.59 2.24
N LEU A 154 -33.07 14.44 1.22
CA LEU A 154 -32.74 15.86 1.41
C LEU A 154 -33.83 16.58 2.22
N SER A 155 -35.10 16.34 1.92
CA SER A 155 -36.23 16.87 2.68
C SER A 155 -36.23 16.38 4.13
N THR A 156 -35.93 15.10 4.35
CA THR A 156 -35.83 14.48 5.67
C THR A 156 -34.67 15.06 6.47
N LYS A 157 -33.50 15.25 5.86
CA LYS A 157 -32.34 15.93 6.46
C LYS A 157 -32.72 17.32 6.96
N LEU A 158 -33.38 18.12 6.11
CA LEU A 158 -33.82 19.47 6.46
C LEU A 158 -34.86 19.46 7.59
N LYS A 159 -35.87 18.58 7.50
CA LYS A 159 -36.90 18.39 8.53
C LYS A 159 -36.30 18.01 9.89
N LEU A 160 -35.29 17.15 9.88
CA LEU A 160 -34.63 16.63 11.09
C LEU A 160 -33.47 17.51 11.59
N LEU A 161 -33.19 18.62 10.90
CA LEU A 161 -32.07 19.53 11.14
C LEU A 161 -30.74 18.77 11.23
N LEU A 162 -30.50 17.85 10.29
CA LEU A 162 -29.26 17.10 10.22
C LEU A 162 -28.19 17.88 9.47
N THR A 163 -27.01 17.98 10.07
CA THR A 163 -25.82 18.53 9.43
C THR A 163 -25.01 17.41 8.83
N GLN A 164 -24.80 17.47 7.51
CA GLN A 164 -23.99 16.51 6.75
C GLN A 164 -22.56 17.05 6.67
N HIS A 165 -21.59 16.27 7.15
CA HIS A 165 -20.21 16.71 7.31
C HIS A 165 -19.31 16.43 6.11
N VAL A 166 -19.61 15.40 5.32
CA VAL A 166 -18.90 15.14 4.07
C VAL A 166 -19.62 15.87 2.93
N THR A 167 -18.97 16.90 2.39
CA THR A 167 -19.52 17.74 1.30
C THR A 167 -18.68 17.69 0.02
N PHE A 168 -17.56 16.98 0.04
CA PHE A 168 -16.66 16.81 -1.09
C PHE A 168 -16.70 15.37 -1.64
N PRO A 169 -16.42 15.15 -2.93
CA PRO A 169 -16.45 13.82 -3.51
C PRO A 169 -15.28 12.95 -3.01
N ILE A 170 -15.59 11.80 -2.42
CA ILE A 170 -14.60 10.83 -1.91
C ILE A 170 -14.09 9.88 -3.02
N ARG A 171 -14.81 9.79 -4.15
CA ARG A 171 -14.48 8.90 -5.27
C ARG A 171 -14.34 9.68 -6.58
N VAL A 172 -13.13 9.69 -7.13
CA VAL A 172 -12.83 10.19 -8.49
C VAL A 172 -12.38 9.03 -9.36
N CYS A 173 -13.26 8.53 -10.22
CA CYS A 173 -12.88 7.60 -11.30
C CYS A 173 -12.82 8.38 -12.61
N GLU A 174 -11.77 8.19 -13.44
CA GLU A 174 -11.50 8.92 -14.70
C GLU A 174 -12.65 8.92 -15.75
N ARG A 175 -13.76 8.22 -15.49
CA ARG A 175 -14.94 8.11 -16.38
C ARG A 175 -16.29 8.35 -15.69
N GLN A 176 -16.33 8.78 -14.43
CA GLN A 176 -17.57 9.03 -13.68
C GLN A 176 -17.58 10.42 -13.05
N GLN A 177 -18.76 11.03 -12.97
CA GLN A 177 -18.97 12.30 -12.28
C GLN A 177 -18.70 12.12 -10.78
N ALA A 178 -17.96 13.05 -10.20
CA ALA A 178 -17.52 12.99 -8.81
C ALA A 178 -18.74 13.12 -7.87
N ASN A 179 -18.98 12.12 -7.02
CA ASN A 179 -20.18 12.05 -6.18
C ASN A 179 -19.80 11.74 -4.72
N CYS A 180 -20.56 12.32 -3.78
CA CYS A 180 -20.48 12.01 -2.36
C CYS A 180 -21.55 10.96 -2.01
N LEU A 181 -21.12 9.72 -1.81
CA LEU A 181 -22.00 8.58 -1.51
C LEU A 181 -21.98 8.21 -0.03
N ASP A 182 -20.82 8.40 0.61
CA ASP A 182 -20.64 8.22 2.04
C ASP A 182 -21.16 9.45 2.80
N LEU A 183 -22.21 9.25 3.57
CA LEU A 183 -22.85 10.29 4.36
C LEU A 183 -22.43 10.18 5.81
N VAL A 184 -22.32 11.33 6.49
CA VAL A 184 -22.06 11.42 7.93
C VAL A 184 -22.96 12.53 8.52
N PRO A 185 -24.27 12.29 8.70
CA PRO A 185 -25.15 13.27 9.34
C PRO A 185 -25.09 13.23 10.88
N THR A 186 -25.16 14.42 11.49
CA THR A 186 -25.30 14.64 12.95
C THR A 186 -26.29 15.78 13.23
N LYS A 187 -26.55 16.10 14.50
CA LYS A 187 -27.50 17.17 14.90
C LYS A 187 -26.91 18.58 14.94
N SER A 188 -25.58 18.71 14.98
CA SER A 188 -24.91 20.01 15.03
C SER A 188 -23.70 20.03 14.10
N GLN A 189 -23.38 21.21 13.57
CA GLN A 189 -22.13 21.45 12.86
C GLN A 189 -20.91 21.28 13.79
N ASP A 190 -21.09 21.52 15.08
CA ASP A 190 -20.01 21.41 16.08
C ASP A 190 -19.85 19.98 16.63
N SER A 191 -20.64 19.01 16.14
CA SER A 191 -20.53 17.61 16.58
C SER A 191 -19.31 16.87 16.00
N ILE A 192 -18.69 17.43 14.96
CA ILE A 192 -17.49 16.88 14.33
C ILE A 192 -16.50 18.02 14.13
N ASP A 193 -15.35 17.93 14.81
CA ASP A 193 -14.30 18.95 14.74
C ASP A 193 -13.53 18.88 13.41
N GLU A 194 -13.24 17.67 12.93
CA GLU A 194 -12.43 17.45 11.73
C GLU A 194 -12.96 16.27 10.91
N VAL A 195 -12.96 16.44 9.58
CA VAL A 195 -13.25 15.38 8.61
C VAL A 195 -12.02 15.20 7.70
N SER A 196 -11.31 14.09 7.89
CA SER A 196 -10.18 13.71 7.06
C SER A 196 -10.55 12.60 6.08
N CYS A 197 -10.23 12.75 4.80
CA CYS A 197 -10.36 11.68 3.81
C CYS A 197 -8.99 11.02 3.60
N LEU A 198 -8.89 9.75 3.97
CA LEU A 198 -7.66 8.98 3.78
C LEU A 198 -7.60 8.33 2.38
N PRO A 199 -6.40 8.10 1.83
CA PRO A 199 -6.22 7.40 0.57
C PRO A 199 -6.78 5.97 0.64
N PRO A 200 -7.28 5.39 -0.47
CA PRO A 200 -7.80 4.03 -0.48
C PRO A 200 -6.75 3.00 -0.02
N LEU A 201 -7.21 1.98 0.71
CA LEU A 201 -6.47 0.78 1.18
C LEU A 201 -5.90 -0.11 0.04
N GLU A 202 -5.55 0.45 -1.12
CA GLU A 202 -4.84 -0.23 -2.21
C GLU A 202 -3.86 0.71 -2.93
N ARG A 203 -3.71 1.96 -2.46
CA ARG A 203 -3.19 3.08 -3.25
C ARG A 203 -2.12 3.92 -2.54
N TRP A 204 -1.32 3.30 -1.67
CA TRP A 204 -0.06 3.91 -1.20
C TRP A 204 0.86 4.37 -2.36
N ASN A 205 0.69 3.81 -3.56
CA ASN A 205 1.42 4.24 -4.77
C ASN A 205 0.70 5.31 -5.62
N GLU A 206 -0.62 5.53 -5.47
CA GLU A 206 -1.24 6.67 -6.16
C GLU A 206 -0.93 8.00 -5.48
N ILE A 207 -0.53 7.98 -4.21
CA ILE A 207 0.03 9.15 -3.53
C ILE A 207 1.36 9.57 -4.20
N VAL A 208 2.12 8.61 -4.73
CA VAL A 208 3.34 8.90 -5.50
C VAL A 208 3.03 9.37 -6.92
N ASP A 209 1.92 8.91 -7.53
CA ASP A 209 1.49 9.37 -8.86
C ASP A 209 0.75 10.73 -8.85
N ILE A 210 0.29 11.23 -7.70
CA ILE A 210 -0.60 12.41 -7.63
C ILE A 210 0.07 13.71 -7.17
N VAL A 211 1.17 13.72 -6.41
CA VAL A 211 1.55 15.00 -5.75
C VAL A 211 2.88 15.60 -6.20
N ASN A 212 3.94 14.83 -6.52
CA ASN A 212 5.26 15.44 -6.71
C ASN A 212 6.10 14.80 -7.81
N THR A 213 6.68 15.62 -8.70
CA THR A 213 7.77 15.19 -9.58
C THR A 213 9.01 14.98 -8.72
N VAL A 214 9.70 13.85 -8.85
CA VAL A 214 10.92 13.58 -8.09
C VAL A 214 12.05 13.29 -9.05
N HIS A 215 13.19 13.94 -8.86
CA HIS A 215 14.42 13.65 -9.59
C HIS A 215 15.37 12.89 -8.67
N ALA A 216 15.71 11.65 -9.04
CA ALA A 216 16.64 10.82 -8.29
C ALA A 216 17.91 10.56 -9.10
N VAL A 217 19.06 10.86 -8.50
CA VAL A 217 20.38 10.66 -9.09
C VAL A 217 21.05 9.48 -8.43
N TYR A 218 21.55 8.56 -9.24
CA TYR A 218 22.35 7.41 -8.83
C TYR A 218 23.82 7.69 -9.14
N ILE A 219 24.67 7.57 -8.12
CA ILE A 219 26.11 7.80 -8.18
C ILE A 219 26.83 6.45 -8.04
N ASP A 220 27.71 6.13 -8.98
CA ASP A 220 28.56 4.93 -8.98
C ASP A 220 30.00 5.35 -8.72
N PHE A 221 30.69 4.68 -7.79
CA PHE A 221 32.11 4.89 -7.55
C PHE A 221 32.96 3.91 -8.37
N LYS A 222 34.11 4.36 -8.86
CA LYS A 222 35.00 3.54 -9.66
C LYS A 222 35.78 2.56 -8.78
N LYS A 223 35.45 1.26 -8.90
CA LYS A 223 36.10 0.15 -8.17
C LYS A 223 36.19 0.45 -6.66
N ALA A 224 35.06 0.74 -6.04
CA ALA A 224 35.01 1.42 -4.75
C ALA A 224 35.88 0.77 -3.66
N PHE A 225 35.88 -0.58 -3.59
CA PHE A 225 36.66 -1.32 -2.61
C PHE A 225 38.18 -1.35 -2.93
N ASP A 226 38.55 -1.49 -4.21
CA ASP A 226 39.96 -1.56 -4.64
C ASP A 226 40.66 -0.19 -4.59
N SER A 227 39.90 0.88 -4.75
CA SER A 227 40.41 2.24 -4.87
C SER A 227 40.67 2.93 -3.52
N VAL A 228 40.27 2.33 -2.39
CA VAL A 228 40.43 2.96 -1.07
C VAL A 228 41.91 3.06 -0.68
N PRO A 229 42.45 4.27 -0.43
CA PRO A 229 43.82 4.44 0.02
C PRO A 229 43.98 3.95 1.46
N HIS A 230 44.73 2.87 1.64
CA HIS A 230 44.93 2.21 2.94
C HIS A 230 45.46 3.17 4.03
N HIS A 231 46.33 4.13 3.67
CA HIS A 231 46.87 5.11 4.62
C HIS A 231 45.81 6.11 5.14
N ARG A 232 44.85 6.53 4.32
CA ARG A 232 43.73 7.40 4.74
C ARG A 232 42.71 6.66 5.56
N LEU A 233 42.49 5.40 5.22
CA LEU A 233 41.65 4.50 5.99
C LEU A 233 42.21 4.31 7.40
N LEU A 234 43.50 4.02 7.51
CA LEU A 234 44.21 3.91 8.79
C LEU A 234 44.20 5.22 9.59
N TYR A 235 44.33 6.37 8.93
CA TYR A 235 44.20 7.69 9.57
C TYR A 235 42.83 7.88 10.24
N ARG A 236 41.73 7.57 9.52
CA ARG A 236 40.38 7.62 10.10
C ARG A 236 40.21 6.64 11.24
N LEU A 237 40.73 5.43 11.08
CA LEU A 237 40.62 4.39 12.10
C LEU A 237 41.28 4.76 13.41
N ASN A 238 42.43 5.42 13.33
CA ASN A 238 43.12 5.91 14.52
C ASN A 238 42.31 7.00 15.22
N ARG A 239 41.56 7.84 14.48
CA ARG A 239 40.68 8.86 15.07
C ARG A 239 39.46 8.28 15.80
N ILE A 240 38.99 7.09 15.43
CA ILE A 240 37.81 6.44 16.02
C ILE A 240 38.16 5.24 16.92
N GLY A 241 39.45 4.97 17.16
CA GLY A 241 39.92 3.98 18.15
C GLY A 241 39.89 2.51 17.70
N VAL A 242 39.84 2.21 16.39
CA VAL A 242 39.67 0.84 15.88
C VAL A 242 40.98 0.27 15.31
N ARG A 243 41.34 -0.99 15.67
CA ARG A 243 42.54 -1.72 15.19
C ARG A 243 42.19 -3.12 14.67
N GLY A 244 42.52 -3.47 13.41
CA GLY A 244 42.43 -4.85 12.85
C GLY A 244 41.92 -4.95 11.39
N SER A 245 42.24 -6.05 10.68
CA SER A 245 42.04 -6.22 9.22
C SER A 245 40.78 -7.00 8.78
N VAL A 246 40.02 -7.63 9.70
CA VAL A 246 38.74 -8.32 9.38
C VAL A 246 37.61 -7.33 9.10
N LEU A 247 37.87 -6.03 9.28
CA LEU A 247 36.87 -4.98 9.27
C LEU A 247 36.61 -4.36 7.88
N GLY A 248 37.27 -4.81 6.81
CA GLY A 248 37.23 -4.19 5.47
C GLY A 248 35.89 -3.57 5.04
N PRO A 249 34.75 -4.29 5.10
CA PRO A 249 33.43 -3.73 4.79
C PRO A 249 32.99 -2.60 5.74
N ILE A 250 33.19 -2.76 7.06
CA ILE A 250 32.88 -1.73 8.07
C ILE A 250 33.78 -0.50 7.87
N LEU A 251 35.06 -0.74 7.58
CA LEU A 251 36.04 0.29 7.28
C LEU A 251 35.65 1.10 6.05
N PHE A 252 35.20 0.42 5.00
CA PHE A 252 34.72 1.05 3.78
C PHE A 252 33.47 1.92 4.02
N ILE A 253 32.51 1.42 4.81
CA ILE A 253 31.32 2.21 5.19
C ILE A 253 31.73 3.49 5.94
N VAL A 254 32.62 3.37 6.93
CA VAL A 254 33.15 4.55 7.67
C VAL A 254 33.92 5.51 6.75
N TYR A 255 34.57 4.99 5.71
CA TYR A 255 35.33 5.79 4.75
C TYR A 255 34.43 6.67 3.89
N ILE A 256 33.30 6.12 3.44
CA ILE A 256 32.41 6.79 2.46
C ILE A 256 31.33 7.65 3.12
N ASN A 257 30.95 7.35 4.38
CA ASN A 257 29.77 7.92 5.02
C ASN A 257 29.70 9.47 5.05
N ASP A 258 30.85 10.16 5.08
CA ASP A 258 30.86 11.63 5.11
C ASP A 258 30.66 12.28 3.73
N CYS A 259 30.60 11.51 2.63
CA CYS A 259 30.28 12.06 1.32
C CYS A 259 28.88 12.68 1.25
N ALA A 260 27.99 12.27 2.15
CA ALA A 260 26.62 12.76 2.26
C ALA A 260 26.45 13.94 3.24
N ASN A 261 27.45 14.24 4.08
CA ASN A 261 27.28 15.17 5.21
C ASN A 261 26.99 16.63 4.80
N GLU A 262 27.45 17.06 3.63
CA GLU A 262 27.30 18.45 3.15
C GLU A 262 26.13 18.62 2.18
N LEU A 263 25.35 17.55 1.96
CA LEU A 263 24.23 17.56 1.05
C LEU A 263 22.96 18.03 1.76
N ASP A 264 22.20 18.86 1.06
CA ASP A 264 20.91 19.43 1.46
C ASP A 264 19.81 18.83 0.57
N CYS A 265 19.62 17.52 0.69
CA CYS A 265 18.62 16.72 -0.01
C CYS A 265 18.43 15.36 0.67
N ASP A 266 17.39 14.63 0.28
CA ASP A 266 17.22 13.26 0.75
C ASP A 266 18.26 12.34 0.10
N ILE A 267 18.90 11.51 0.92
CA ILE A 267 20.00 10.64 0.50
C ILE A 267 19.81 9.25 1.09
N ALA A 268 20.20 8.24 0.33
CA ALA A 268 20.41 6.90 0.84
C ALA A 268 21.76 6.36 0.37
N MET A 269 22.43 5.67 1.29
CA MET A 269 23.71 5.03 1.03
C MET A 269 23.66 3.56 1.45
N PHE A 270 24.16 2.68 0.59
CA PHE A 270 24.33 1.27 0.91
C PHE A 270 25.66 0.77 0.32
N ALA A 271 26.65 0.57 1.18
CA ALA A 271 28.03 0.33 0.74
C ALA A 271 28.49 1.40 -0.27
N ASP A 272 28.72 1.02 -1.52
CA ASP A 272 29.15 1.92 -2.61
C ASP A 272 27.99 2.53 -3.39
N ASP A 273 26.74 2.09 -3.17
CA ASP A 273 25.56 2.67 -3.80
C ASP A 273 25.21 3.99 -3.08
N LEU A 274 25.41 5.13 -3.77
CA LEU A 274 24.95 6.45 -3.32
C LEU A 274 23.82 6.93 -4.23
N LYS A 275 22.71 7.33 -3.61
CA LYS A 275 21.57 7.92 -4.31
C LYS A 275 21.06 9.12 -3.54
N LEU A 276 20.75 10.18 -4.28
CA LEU A 276 20.14 11.40 -3.75
C LEU A 276 18.92 11.77 -4.58
N TRP A 277 17.90 12.34 -3.94
CA TRP A 277 16.71 12.79 -4.63
C TRP A 277 16.14 14.08 -4.04
N CYS A 278 15.41 14.79 -4.88
CA CYS A 278 14.65 15.98 -4.50
C CYS A 278 13.24 15.90 -5.07
N VAL A 279 12.28 16.37 -4.29
CA VAL A 279 10.95 16.76 -4.78
C VAL A 279 11.10 18.05 -5.57
N ILE A 280 10.54 18.10 -6.77
CA ILE A 280 10.69 19.19 -7.73
C ILE A 280 9.32 19.82 -7.98
N GLN A 281 9.15 21.04 -7.50
CA GLN A 281 7.96 21.86 -7.70
C GLN A 281 8.29 23.15 -8.46
N THR A 282 9.52 23.64 -8.31
CA THR A 282 10.00 24.91 -8.85
C THR A 282 11.38 24.76 -9.52
N ALA A 283 11.78 25.76 -10.30
CA ALA A 283 13.13 25.83 -10.85
C ALA A 283 14.21 25.91 -9.75
N ALA A 284 13.89 26.51 -8.59
CA ALA A 284 14.80 26.57 -7.45
C ALA A 284 15.12 25.18 -6.88
N ASP A 285 14.17 24.24 -6.94
CA ASP A 285 14.41 22.86 -6.51
C ASP A 285 15.37 22.14 -7.46
N GLU A 286 15.27 22.43 -8.76
CA GLU A 286 16.21 21.91 -9.75
C GLU A 286 17.61 22.52 -9.55
N GLU A 287 17.70 23.81 -9.28
CA GLU A 287 18.96 24.49 -8.92
C GLU A 287 19.56 23.90 -7.64
N ASN A 288 18.74 23.60 -6.63
CA ASN A 288 19.20 22.96 -5.39
C ASN A 288 19.75 21.55 -5.64
N LEU A 289 19.09 20.74 -6.47
CA LEU A 289 19.61 19.43 -6.84
C LEU A 289 20.96 19.55 -7.60
N GLN A 290 21.09 20.51 -8.51
CA GLN A 290 22.38 20.77 -9.18
C GLN A 290 23.45 21.28 -8.19
N ALA A 291 23.08 22.12 -7.23
CA ALA A 291 23.99 22.60 -6.19
C ALA A 291 24.52 21.42 -5.34
N ASN A 292 23.66 20.46 -4.99
CA ASN A 292 24.07 19.22 -4.32
C ASN A 292 25.07 18.40 -5.15
N LEU A 293 24.84 18.24 -6.46
CA LEU A 293 25.80 17.59 -7.36
C LEU A 293 27.14 18.36 -7.43
N ASN A 294 27.11 19.68 -7.35
CA ASN A 294 28.31 20.50 -7.32
C ASN A 294 29.08 20.34 -6.00
N ARG A 295 28.39 20.14 -4.86
CA ARG A 295 29.04 19.83 -3.58
C ARG A 295 29.76 18.49 -3.61
N LEU A 296 29.18 17.49 -4.28
CA LEU A 296 29.81 16.18 -4.51
C LEU A 296 31.12 16.27 -5.31
N HIS A 297 31.34 17.31 -6.11
CA HIS A 297 32.52 17.44 -6.98
C HIS A 297 33.87 17.38 -6.23
N LYS A 298 33.95 17.97 -5.03
CA LYS A 298 35.22 18.09 -4.28
C LYS A 298 35.60 16.80 -3.55
N TRP A 299 34.60 16.10 -3.00
CA TRP A 299 34.79 14.93 -2.15
C TRP A 299 35.64 13.80 -2.79
N PRO A 300 35.40 13.34 -4.03
CA PRO A 300 36.15 12.22 -4.62
C PRO A 300 37.63 12.55 -4.81
N ASN A 301 37.97 13.81 -5.08
CA ASN A 301 39.35 14.28 -5.21
C ASN A 301 40.03 14.33 -3.85
N CYS A 302 39.31 14.80 -2.82
CA CYS A 302 39.80 14.78 -1.45
C CYS A 302 40.04 13.34 -1.00
N TRP A 303 39.15 12.39 -1.28
CA TRP A 303 39.21 11.01 -0.78
C TRP A 303 39.74 9.99 -1.78
N LEU A 304 40.30 10.43 -2.92
CA LEU A 304 40.87 9.57 -3.97
C LEU A 304 39.95 8.41 -4.39
N LEU A 305 38.63 8.64 -4.38
CA LEU A 305 37.61 7.66 -4.72
C LEU A 305 36.77 8.24 -5.87
N PRO A 306 37.27 8.20 -7.12
CA PRO A 306 36.61 8.86 -8.24
C PRO A 306 35.27 8.21 -8.55
N TYR A 307 34.34 9.03 -9.04
CA TYR A 307 33.10 8.54 -9.61
C TYR A 307 33.35 7.77 -10.91
N ASN A 308 32.37 6.98 -11.28
CA ASN A 308 32.27 6.38 -12.59
C ASN A 308 31.14 7.08 -13.33
N GLU A 309 31.46 8.24 -13.89
CA GLU A 309 30.49 9.19 -14.44
C GLU A 309 29.66 8.57 -15.56
N SER A 310 30.20 7.58 -16.27
CA SER A 310 29.49 6.83 -17.33
C SER A 310 28.35 5.94 -16.82
N LYS A 311 28.40 5.55 -15.53
CA LYS A 311 27.34 4.76 -14.88
C LYS A 311 26.43 5.61 -13.99
N CYS A 312 26.87 6.81 -13.59
CA CYS A 312 26.01 7.77 -12.90
C CYS A 312 24.85 8.17 -13.82
N ASN A 313 23.64 8.17 -13.29
CA ASN A 313 22.43 8.42 -14.08
C ASN A 313 21.34 9.08 -13.25
N ILE A 314 20.32 9.58 -13.96
CA ILE A 314 19.14 10.18 -13.34
C ILE A 314 17.89 9.43 -13.79
N ILE A 315 16.97 9.23 -12.83
CA ILE A 315 15.60 8.81 -13.09
C ILE A 315 14.67 9.94 -12.63
N ARG A 316 13.64 10.22 -13.43
CA ARG A 316 12.60 11.19 -13.09
C ARG A 316 11.31 10.45 -12.85
N PHE A 317 10.72 10.61 -11.68
CA PHE A 317 9.44 10.06 -11.30
C PHE A 317 8.34 11.11 -11.42
N GLY A 318 7.11 10.67 -11.69
CA GLY A 318 5.95 11.54 -11.81
C GLY A 318 5.75 12.15 -13.22
N LYS A 319 4.77 13.06 -13.33
CA LYS A 319 4.39 13.71 -14.58
C LYS A 319 5.27 14.93 -14.86
N SER A 320 6.41 14.72 -15.53
CA SER A 320 7.27 15.83 -15.99
C SER A 320 6.89 16.29 -17.41
N ASN A 321 6.79 17.60 -17.61
CA ASN A 321 6.56 18.20 -18.94
C ASN A 321 7.85 18.07 -19.79
N PRO A 322 7.82 17.43 -20.97
CA PRO A 322 9.02 17.20 -21.79
C PRO A 322 9.69 18.46 -22.34
N SER A 323 8.99 19.59 -22.35
CA SER A 323 9.37 20.78 -23.12
C SER A 323 10.42 21.68 -22.46
N ASN A 324 10.75 21.49 -21.17
CA ASN A 324 11.76 22.29 -20.47
C ASN A 324 12.55 21.46 -19.43
N ARG A 325 13.29 20.43 -19.88
CA ARG A 325 14.03 19.53 -18.98
C ARG A 325 15.40 20.10 -18.62
N THR A 326 15.62 20.39 -17.33
CA THR A 326 16.93 20.76 -16.81
C THR A 326 17.94 19.62 -16.94
N VAL A 327 19.11 19.91 -17.53
CA VAL A 327 20.20 18.94 -17.70
C VAL A 327 21.15 19.02 -16.50
N TYR A 328 21.14 17.98 -15.67
CA TYR A 328 22.03 17.88 -14.52
C TYR A 328 23.43 17.43 -14.91
N ARG A 329 24.45 17.96 -14.24
CA ARG A 329 25.85 17.64 -14.47
C ARG A 329 26.55 17.18 -13.19
N LEU A 330 27.38 16.16 -13.30
CA LEU A 330 28.31 15.70 -12.27
C LEU A 330 29.72 15.84 -12.84
N ASN A 331 30.61 16.58 -12.18
CA ASN A 331 31.96 16.88 -12.70
C ASN A 331 31.93 17.45 -14.14
N ASP A 332 31.01 18.38 -14.41
CA ASP A 332 30.74 18.94 -15.75
C ASP A 332 30.26 17.95 -16.82
N ILE A 333 30.09 16.67 -16.46
CA ILE A 333 29.56 15.63 -17.34
C ILE A 333 28.05 15.53 -17.14
N SER A 334 27.30 15.68 -18.25
CA SER A 334 25.84 15.56 -18.23
C SER A 334 25.40 14.15 -17.83
N LEU A 335 24.55 14.07 -16.82
CA LEU A 335 23.96 12.80 -16.37
C LEU A 335 22.98 12.28 -17.40
N LYS A 336 23.08 10.99 -17.72
CA LYS A 336 22.16 10.32 -18.64
C LYS A 336 20.85 10.03 -17.93
N GLU A 337 19.74 10.47 -18.50
CA GLU A 337 18.40 10.04 -18.08
C GLU A 337 18.13 8.61 -18.55
N VAL A 338 17.60 7.77 -17.66
CA VAL A 338 17.30 6.36 -17.94
C VAL A 338 15.86 6.03 -17.58
N ASP A 339 15.24 5.12 -18.35
CA ASP A 339 13.86 4.65 -18.10
C ASP A 339 13.79 3.47 -17.13
N ALA A 340 14.96 2.95 -16.71
CA ALA A 340 15.06 1.92 -15.70
C ALA A 340 16.45 1.91 -15.06
N GLN A 341 16.50 1.78 -13.75
CA GLN A 341 17.74 1.63 -12.98
C GLN A 341 17.65 0.40 -12.08
N LYS A 342 18.77 -0.31 -11.93
CA LYS A 342 18.87 -1.40 -10.96
C LYS A 342 19.37 -0.85 -9.63
N ASP A 343 18.63 -1.04 -8.56
CA ASP A 343 18.92 -0.53 -7.21
C ASP A 343 18.69 -1.64 -6.18
N LEU A 344 19.72 -1.96 -5.37
CA LEU A 344 19.70 -3.05 -4.38
C LEU A 344 19.15 -4.40 -4.89
N GLY A 345 19.29 -4.67 -6.19
CA GLY A 345 18.77 -5.88 -6.84
C GLY A 345 17.43 -5.72 -7.57
N PHE A 346 16.71 -4.63 -7.35
CA PHE A 346 15.41 -4.35 -7.96
C PHE A 346 15.52 -3.47 -9.19
N TRP A 347 14.59 -3.63 -10.14
CA TRP A 347 14.51 -2.74 -11.30
C TRP A 347 13.46 -1.68 -11.03
N ILE A 348 13.91 -0.44 -10.86
CA ILE A 348 13.07 0.73 -10.64
C ILE A 348 12.82 1.40 -11.99
N THR A 349 11.59 1.84 -12.23
CA THR A 349 11.20 2.58 -13.44
C THR A 349 10.49 3.87 -13.04
N PRO A 350 10.46 4.92 -13.90
CA PRO A 350 9.71 6.15 -13.66
C PRO A 350 8.25 5.94 -13.24
N SER A 351 7.61 4.91 -13.78
CA SER A 351 6.22 4.54 -13.47
C SER A 351 6.04 3.78 -12.16
N LEU A 352 7.15 3.39 -11.51
CA LEU A 352 7.20 2.51 -10.34
C LEU A 352 6.48 1.15 -10.53
N LYS A 353 6.08 0.82 -11.75
CA LYS A 353 5.44 -0.45 -12.07
C LYS A 353 6.48 -1.56 -12.02
N LEU A 354 6.21 -2.55 -11.17
CA LEU A 354 7.08 -3.72 -10.95
C LEU A 354 7.13 -4.73 -12.09
N PHE A 355 6.40 -4.50 -13.18
CA PHE A 355 6.32 -5.46 -14.29
C PHE A 355 7.70 -5.74 -14.89
N LEU A 356 8.54 -4.71 -15.09
CA LEU A 356 9.89 -4.88 -15.62
C LEU A 356 10.73 -5.77 -14.70
N HIS A 357 10.68 -5.51 -13.40
CA HIS A 357 11.41 -6.31 -12.41
C HIS A 357 10.94 -7.78 -12.42
N CYS A 358 9.64 -8.02 -12.37
CA CYS A 358 9.06 -9.36 -12.42
C CYS A 358 9.50 -10.13 -13.69
N ALA A 359 9.52 -9.45 -14.84
CA ALA A 359 9.97 -10.05 -16.10
C ALA A 359 11.46 -10.42 -16.08
N LYS A 360 12.31 -9.57 -15.50
CA LYS A 360 13.76 -9.82 -15.38
C LYS A 360 14.03 -10.97 -14.42
N VAL A 361 13.37 -11.00 -13.26
CA VAL A 361 13.44 -12.10 -12.29
C VAL A 361 12.98 -13.42 -12.91
N ALA A 362 11.81 -13.43 -13.55
CA ALA A 362 11.30 -14.63 -14.20
C ALA A 362 12.23 -15.13 -15.31
N LYS A 363 12.84 -14.23 -16.09
CA LYS A 363 13.84 -14.57 -17.11
C LYS A 363 15.09 -15.20 -16.48
N SER A 364 15.61 -14.63 -15.40
CA SER A 364 16.76 -15.18 -14.65
C SER A 364 16.47 -16.59 -14.13
N ALA A 365 15.35 -16.74 -13.41
CA ALA A 365 14.91 -18.01 -12.85
C ALA A 365 14.68 -19.08 -13.93
N MET A 366 14.07 -18.71 -15.07
CA MET A 366 13.88 -19.61 -16.20
C MET A 366 15.21 -20.05 -16.84
N SER A 367 16.18 -19.14 -16.95
CA SER A 367 17.51 -19.45 -17.47
C SER A 367 18.21 -20.51 -16.60
N ILE A 368 18.19 -20.31 -15.27
CA ILE A 368 18.76 -21.26 -14.30
C ILE A 368 18.05 -22.61 -14.39
N LEU A 369 16.71 -22.61 -14.46
CA LEU A 369 15.92 -23.84 -14.60
C LEU A 369 16.33 -24.65 -15.84
N TYR A 370 16.51 -24.00 -16.99
CA TYR A 370 16.91 -24.69 -18.21
C TYR A 370 18.36 -25.17 -18.18
N LEU A 371 19.28 -24.42 -17.57
CA LEU A 371 20.65 -24.87 -17.35
C LEU A 371 20.67 -26.12 -16.46
N ALA A 372 19.94 -26.09 -15.35
CA ALA A 372 19.85 -27.24 -14.46
C ALA A 372 19.23 -28.44 -15.18
N LYS A 373 18.11 -28.27 -15.89
CA LYS A 373 17.50 -29.35 -16.69
C LYS A 373 18.47 -29.97 -17.70
N ARG A 374 19.39 -29.19 -18.28
CA ARG A 374 20.40 -29.72 -19.22
C ARG A 374 21.49 -30.54 -18.54
N ALA A 375 21.75 -30.30 -17.25
CA ALA A 375 22.77 -31.02 -16.49
C ALA A 375 22.30 -32.43 -16.08
N PHE A 376 20.99 -32.68 -16.01
CA PHE A 376 20.43 -33.97 -15.61
C PHE A 376 19.84 -34.74 -16.78
N ALA A 377 20.18 -36.03 -16.92
CA ALA A 377 19.62 -36.91 -17.95
C ALA A 377 18.11 -37.14 -17.77
N ALA A 378 17.65 -37.21 -16.52
CA ALA A 378 16.24 -37.28 -16.16
C ALA A 378 15.96 -36.33 -14.99
N PHE A 379 14.88 -35.56 -15.10
CA PHE A 379 14.47 -34.62 -14.05
C PHE A 379 13.45 -35.30 -13.13
N THR A 380 13.97 -36.08 -12.18
CA THR A 380 13.17 -36.81 -11.18
C THR A 380 12.55 -35.87 -10.15
N THR A 381 11.64 -36.37 -9.32
CA THR A 381 10.99 -35.62 -8.24
C THR A 381 12.00 -35.06 -7.24
N ASP A 382 12.99 -35.87 -6.85
CA ASP A 382 14.01 -35.48 -5.87
C ASP A 382 14.99 -34.46 -6.43
N CYS A 383 15.43 -34.67 -7.68
CA CYS A 383 16.26 -33.72 -8.40
C CYS A 383 15.54 -32.37 -8.55
N PHE A 384 14.24 -32.40 -8.87
CA PHE A 384 13.42 -31.20 -8.94
C PHE A 384 13.37 -30.47 -7.59
N ALA A 385 13.09 -31.16 -6.49
CA ALA A 385 13.00 -30.52 -5.17
C ALA A 385 14.31 -29.82 -4.77
N GLN A 386 15.45 -30.49 -4.99
CA GLN A 386 16.77 -29.93 -4.70
C GLN A 386 17.11 -28.75 -5.62
N VAL A 387 16.97 -28.91 -6.94
CA VAL A 387 17.34 -27.88 -7.92
C VAL A 387 16.42 -26.66 -7.83
N PHE A 388 15.11 -26.91 -7.82
CA PHE A 388 14.12 -25.85 -7.79
C PHE A 388 14.23 -25.06 -6.50
N GLY A 389 14.39 -25.74 -5.35
CA GLY A 389 14.52 -25.08 -4.07
C GLY A 389 15.84 -24.36 -3.83
N THR A 390 16.95 -24.86 -4.37
CA THR A 390 18.27 -24.26 -4.14
C THR A 390 18.56 -23.10 -5.10
N PHE A 391 18.14 -23.21 -6.37
CA PHE A 391 18.59 -22.27 -7.40
C PHE A 391 17.48 -21.43 -8.01
N VAL A 392 16.26 -21.95 -8.11
CA VAL A 392 15.16 -21.27 -8.82
C VAL A 392 14.28 -20.46 -7.86
N TRP A 393 13.89 -21.04 -6.72
CA TRP A 393 13.06 -20.36 -5.72
C TRP A 393 13.71 -19.09 -5.15
N PRO A 394 15.00 -19.08 -4.77
CA PRO A 394 15.60 -17.86 -4.22
C PRO A 394 15.53 -16.68 -5.20
N GLN A 395 15.60 -16.93 -6.51
CA GLN A 395 15.40 -15.86 -7.50
C GLN A 395 13.99 -15.29 -7.47
N LEU A 396 12.97 -16.14 -7.27
CA LEU A 396 11.56 -15.77 -7.31
C LEU A 396 11.04 -15.19 -5.98
N GLU A 397 11.70 -15.49 -4.87
CA GLU A 397 11.24 -15.14 -3.51
C GLU A 397 12.17 -14.16 -2.78
N SER A 398 13.40 -13.94 -3.26
CA SER A 398 14.34 -13.00 -2.62
C SER A 398 13.72 -11.63 -2.47
N ALA A 399 13.65 -11.15 -1.23
CA ALA A 399 13.09 -9.85 -0.85
C ALA A 399 11.71 -9.58 -1.47
N ILE A 400 10.89 -10.63 -1.62
CA ILE A 400 9.58 -10.55 -2.26
C ILE A 400 8.68 -9.47 -1.66
N GLN A 401 8.82 -9.19 -0.37
CA GLN A 401 8.03 -8.17 0.32
C GLN A 401 8.29 -6.76 -0.23
N ALA A 402 9.44 -6.51 -0.86
CA ALA A 402 9.76 -5.24 -1.50
C ALA A 402 9.17 -5.09 -2.91
N TRP A 403 8.80 -6.19 -3.58
CA TRP A 403 8.41 -6.16 -5.01
C TRP A 403 7.29 -7.12 -5.39
N ARG A 404 6.49 -7.59 -4.44
CA ARG A 404 5.41 -8.54 -4.73
C ARG A 404 4.48 -7.97 -5.82
N PRO A 405 4.31 -8.68 -6.95
CA PRO A 405 3.43 -8.19 -8.00
C PRO A 405 1.98 -8.22 -7.55
N TRP A 406 1.29 -7.08 -7.63
CA TRP A 406 -0.15 -6.98 -7.39
C TRP A 406 -0.97 -7.08 -8.69
N VAL A 407 -0.37 -6.74 -9.84
CA VAL A 407 -1.03 -6.86 -11.14
C VAL A 407 -1.00 -8.30 -11.63
N ALA A 408 -2.14 -8.82 -12.10
CA ALA A 408 -2.29 -10.17 -12.62
C ALA A 408 -1.20 -10.55 -13.63
N LYS A 409 -0.76 -9.61 -14.48
CA LYS A 409 0.32 -9.83 -15.45
C LYS A 409 1.66 -10.19 -14.79
N GLY A 410 2.01 -9.52 -13.70
CA GLY A 410 3.24 -9.79 -12.92
C GLY A 410 3.13 -11.08 -12.11
N ILE A 411 1.96 -11.36 -11.52
CA ILE A 411 1.72 -12.64 -10.83
C ILE A 411 1.88 -13.80 -11.82
N ASN A 412 1.26 -13.67 -13.00
CA ASN A 412 1.28 -14.72 -14.01
C ASN A 412 2.67 -14.96 -14.60
N ILE A 413 3.56 -13.95 -14.70
CA ILE A 413 4.90 -14.15 -15.26
C ILE A 413 5.78 -14.97 -14.30
N SER A 414 5.68 -14.72 -13.00
CA SER A 414 6.40 -15.48 -11.98
C SER A 414 5.84 -16.89 -11.83
N GLU A 415 4.50 -17.04 -11.77
CA GLU A 415 3.83 -18.35 -11.69
C GLU A 415 4.13 -19.23 -12.92
N LYS A 416 4.33 -18.64 -14.10
CA LYS A 416 4.74 -19.37 -15.31
C LYS A 416 6.07 -20.11 -15.13
N VAL A 417 7.00 -19.58 -14.32
CA VAL A 417 8.27 -20.26 -14.03
C VAL A 417 8.01 -21.56 -13.28
N GLN A 418 7.20 -21.53 -12.22
CA GLN A 418 6.83 -22.72 -11.45
C GLN A 418 5.99 -23.71 -12.27
N ARG A 419 5.02 -23.22 -13.06
CA ARG A 419 4.25 -24.05 -14.00
C ARG A 419 5.17 -24.78 -14.98
N ARG A 420 6.20 -24.11 -15.49
CA ARG A 420 7.17 -24.73 -16.41
C ARG A 420 8.07 -25.72 -15.70
N ALA A 421 8.59 -25.38 -14.53
CA ALA A 421 9.47 -26.23 -13.74
C ALA A 421 8.81 -27.56 -13.37
N THR A 422 7.58 -27.50 -12.84
CA THR A 422 6.80 -28.70 -12.50
C THR A 422 6.49 -29.57 -13.72
N LYS A 423 6.29 -28.97 -14.91
CA LYS A 423 6.04 -29.70 -16.17
C LYS A 423 7.27 -30.47 -16.67
N LEU A 424 8.48 -30.04 -16.30
CA LEU A 424 9.73 -30.71 -16.70
C LEU A 424 9.98 -32.00 -15.91
N VAL A 425 9.29 -32.21 -14.79
CA VAL A 425 9.42 -33.43 -13.98
C VAL A 425 8.92 -34.63 -14.76
N LEU A 426 9.72 -35.69 -14.77
CA LEU A 426 9.47 -36.90 -15.55
C LEU A 426 8.09 -37.50 -15.23
N GLY A 427 7.31 -37.83 -16.27
CA GLY A 427 5.96 -38.40 -16.13
C GLY A 427 4.85 -37.43 -15.72
N ARG A 428 5.14 -36.14 -15.45
CA ARG A 428 4.16 -35.16 -14.95
C ARG A 428 3.67 -34.16 -16.00
N GLY A 429 4.22 -34.20 -17.22
CA GLY A 429 4.01 -33.19 -18.25
C GLY A 429 2.55 -33.02 -18.72
N SER A 430 1.76 -34.10 -18.73
CA SER A 430 0.36 -34.14 -19.16
C SER A 430 -0.64 -33.76 -18.07
N GLN A 431 -0.23 -33.75 -16.81
CA GLN A 431 -1.10 -33.45 -15.67
C GLN A 431 -1.52 -31.97 -15.65
N SER A 432 -2.62 -31.65 -14.97
CA SER A 432 -2.98 -30.25 -14.67
C SER A 432 -1.94 -29.61 -13.75
N TYR A 433 -1.94 -28.28 -13.62
CA TYR A 433 -0.97 -27.61 -12.75
C TYR A 433 -1.23 -27.95 -11.28
N GLU A 434 -2.50 -27.98 -10.90
CA GLU A 434 -2.99 -28.23 -9.56
C GLU A 434 -2.61 -29.65 -9.11
N THR A 435 -2.79 -30.65 -9.98
CA THR A 435 -2.35 -32.03 -9.73
C THR A 435 -0.84 -32.14 -9.60
N ARG A 436 -0.07 -31.40 -10.43
CA ARG A 436 1.40 -31.36 -10.30
C ARG A 436 1.84 -30.78 -8.95
N LEU A 437 1.20 -29.71 -8.48
CA LEU A 437 1.50 -29.09 -7.20
C LEU A 437 1.27 -30.07 -6.05
N SER A 438 0.10 -30.72 -6.00
CA SER A 438 -0.21 -31.71 -4.96
C SER A 438 0.79 -32.87 -4.96
N ASN A 439 1.12 -33.40 -6.13
CA ASN A 439 2.04 -34.53 -6.23
C ASN A 439 3.51 -34.19 -5.92
N LEU A 440 3.89 -32.92 -6.06
CA LEU A 440 5.23 -32.42 -5.73
C LEU A 440 5.28 -31.78 -4.34
N ASN A 441 4.18 -31.84 -3.58
CA ASN A 441 4.02 -31.19 -2.28
C ASN A 441 4.39 -29.69 -2.31
N LEU A 442 3.91 -28.98 -3.33
CA LEU A 442 4.19 -27.57 -3.54
C LEU A 442 2.94 -26.71 -3.35
N PHE A 443 3.12 -25.54 -2.73
CA PHE A 443 2.15 -24.45 -2.83
C PHE A 443 2.36 -23.63 -4.12
N SER A 444 1.29 -22.98 -4.60
CA SER A 444 1.42 -21.98 -5.67
C SER A 444 2.39 -20.87 -5.26
N LEU A 445 3.10 -20.27 -6.23
CA LEU A 445 4.03 -19.19 -5.93
C LEU A 445 3.27 -18.01 -5.30
N ARG A 446 2.09 -17.67 -5.83
CA ARG A 446 1.21 -16.65 -5.24
C ARG A 446 0.94 -16.86 -3.75
N TYR A 447 0.66 -18.09 -3.34
CA TYR A 447 0.40 -18.42 -1.93
C TYR A 447 1.66 -18.25 -1.08
N ARG A 448 2.81 -18.71 -1.58
CA ARG A 448 4.09 -18.55 -0.86
C ARG A 448 4.50 -17.09 -0.71
N GLN A 449 4.26 -16.27 -1.72
CA GLN A 449 4.48 -14.83 -1.64
C GLN A 449 3.60 -14.18 -0.57
N LEU A 450 2.31 -14.57 -0.50
CA LEU A 450 1.41 -14.13 0.58
C LEU A 450 1.93 -14.58 1.96
N GLN A 451 2.38 -15.82 2.09
CA GLN A 451 2.97 -16.32 3.32
C GLN A 451 4.20 -15.50 3.74
N GLY A 452 5.05 -15.11 2.78
CA GLY A 452 6.20 -14.23 3.02
C GLY A 452 5.81 -12.86 3.57
N ASP A 453 4.71 -12.28 3.07
CA ASP A 453 4.16 -11.03 3.60
C ASP A 453 3.66 -11.22 5.03
N LEU A 454 2.86 -12.27 5.28
CA LEU A 454 2.33 -12.57 6.62
C LEU A 454 3.44 -12.78 7.66
N ILE A 455 4.53 -13.44 7.27
CA ILE A 455 5.71 -13.61 8.14
C ILE A 455 6.37 -12.27 8.45
N LEU A 456 6.52 -11.38 7.45
CA LEU A 456 7.09 -10.06 7.68
C LEU A 456 6.18 -9.22 8.58
N THR A 457 4.88 -9.20 8.30
CA THR A 457 3.88 -8.51 9.11
C THR A 457 3.92 -8.99 10.56
N PHE A 458 3.94 -10.31 10.79
CA PHE A 458 4.10 -10.87 12.13
C PHE A 458 5.40 -10.41 12.80
N ARG A 459 6.53 -10.39 12.06
CA ARG A 459 7.81 -9.91 12.61
C ARG A 459 7.75 -8.44 12.99
N ILE A 460 7.16 -7.59 12.17
CA ILE A 460 7.01 -6.16 12.47
C ILE A 460 6.18 -6.00 13.75
N ILE A 461 5.02 -6.65 13.82
CA ILE A 461 4.09 -6.57 14.96
C ILE A 461 4.74 -7.09 16.25
N CYS A 462 5.44 -8.23 16.21
CA CYS A 462 5.97 -8.87 17.41
C CYS A 462 7.33 -8.33 17.87
N PHE A 463 8.18 -7.81 16.96
CA PHE A 463 9.52 -7.34 17.30
C PHE A 463 9.63 -5.81 17.47
N GLN A 464 8.62 -5.01 17.08
CA GLN A 464 8.59 -3.59 17.45
C GLN A 464 8.39 -3.34 18.96
N GLY A 465 8.01 -4.36 19.75
CA GLY A 465 7.96 -4.27 21.21
C GLY A 465 9.32 -4.37 21.94
N ILE A 466 10.45 -4.51 21.22
CA ILE A 466 11.78 -4.72 21.84
C ILE A 466 12.72 -3.51 21.66
N PHE A 467 12.40 -2.53 20.81
CA PHE A 467 13.25 -1.35 20.55
C PHE A 467 12.68 -0.02 21.07
N SER A 468 11.61 -0.05 21.85
CA SER A 468 11.10 1.08 22.61
C SER A 468 11.41 0.90 24.10
N SER A 469 12.66 1.18 24.47
CA SER A 469 13.09 1.44 25.85
C SER A 469 14.18 2.50 25.87
#